data_AF-A0A8J5NYN4-F1
#
_entry.id   AF-A0A8J5NYN4-F1
#
_cell.length_a   1.000
_cell.length_b   1.000
_cell.length_c   1.000
_cell.angle_alpha   90.00
_cell.angle_beta   90.00
_cell.angle_gamma   90.00
#
_symmetry.space_group_name_H-M   'P 1'
#
loop_
_entity.id
_entity.type
_entity.pdbx_description
1 polymer ?
#
loop_
_entity_poly.entity_id
_entity_poly.type
_entity_poly.pdbx_seq_one_letter_code
_entity_poly.pdbx_strand_id
1 'polypeptide(L)'
;MSSQRVTFDPANLPRPENLFKRREYIDQYIQRFHSDLVPQIAEKRKASYRVVCKFYHKQRGNIEVPSVYFEYVIDKTMWKNIFKPLGKHAAPAWPWAKGPDGDDMSSGMSTAYRQWRIENSLPIAPQQEADTPSSTLINRINDPGVTDQLDFESLVLRENGRDIDAINNDIVEPDLMISLEIYSAVQLDLVVPLGLVIGFKNEASLALPQVQRNLLTLWCNVVAWFCEVVVGGTVSLASYLRVMQVTSYSVERTPSHEKADILWQDALRQPQDFASQARKARETLQEWTPMIQQIVDKPFGEAEQELGLLIWSNDADLVERKRRLAIVREVWLYGSRKPEAIRRAFNWLTYFSATL
;
A
#
# COMPACT_ATOMS: atom_id res chain seq x y z
N MET A 1 -25.81 20.56 -12.17
CA MET A 1 -24.61 19.80 -12.59
C MET A 1 -23.67 20.77 -13.30
N SER A 2 -22.64 21.26 -12.61
CA SER A 2 -21.71 22.26 -13.17
C SER A 2 -20.59 21.53 -13.91
N SER A 3 -20.67 21.47 -15.24
CA SER A 3 -19.59 20.98 -16.09
C SER A 3 -18.53 22.07 -16.13
N GLN A 4 -17.47 21.92 -15.32
CA GLN A 4 -16.27 22.72 -15.47
C GLN A 4 -15.70 22.46 -16.87
N ARG A 5 -15.87 23.43 -17.77
CA ARG A 5 -15.20 23.43 -19.06
C ARG A 5 -13.71 23.62 -18.79
N VAL A 6 -12.94 22.55 -18.91
CA VAL A 6 -11.48 22.63 -18.96
C VAL A 6 -11.12 23.35 -20.26
N THR A 7 -10.69 24.60 -20.13
CA THR A 7 -10.09 25.37 -21.22
C THR A 7 -8.68 24.84 -21.46
N PHE A 8 -8.45 24.24 -22.63
CA PHE A 8 -7.12 23.90 -23.15
C PHE A 8 -6.38 25.16 -23.60
N ASP A 9 -6.18 26.08 -22.65
CA ASP A 9 -5.43 27.31 -22.83
C ASP A 9 -3.93 27.01 -22.67
N PRO A 10 -3.08 27.33 -23.67
CA PRO A 10 -1.62 27.24 -23.53
C PRO A 10 -1.06 27.94 -22.28
N ALA A 11 -1.77 28.94 -21.74
CA ALA A 11 -1.38 29.63 -20.50
C ALA A 11 -1.61 28.81 -19.22
N ASN A 12 -2.41 27.74 -19.28
CA ASN A 12 -2.78 26.90 -18.13
C ASN A 12 -2.22 25.48 -18.22
N LEU A 13 -1.09 25.29 -18.93
CA LEU A 13 -0.43 24.00 -19.00
C LEU A 13 0.12 23.60 -17.62
N PRO A 14 -0.11 22.35 -17.17
CA PRO A 14 0.51 21.88 -15.94
C PRO A 14 2.03 21.83 -16.11
N ARG A 15 2.75 21.94 -14.99
CA ARG A 15 4.21 21.84 -15.00
C ARG A 15 4.66 20.51 -15.63
N PRO A 16 5.62 20.53 -16.58
CA PRO A 16 6.03 19.33 -17.29
C PRO A 16 6.68 18.27 -16.39
N GLU A 17 7.09 18.62 -15.17
CA GLU A 17 7.65 17.69 -14.18
C GLU A 17 6.56 16.89 -13.45
N ASN A 18 5.35 17.44 -13.33
CA ASN A 18 4.25 16.79 -12.62
C ASN A 18 3.62 15.69 -13.48
N LEU A 19 4.01 14.44 -13.24
CA LEU A 19 3.56 13.26 -13.98
C LEU A 19 2.04 13.15 -14.06
N PHE A 20 1.36 13.25 -12.92
CA PHE A 20 -0.09 13.03 -12.83
C PHE A 20 -0.85 14.09 -13.61
N LYS A 21 -0.53 15.37 -13.38
CA LYS A 21 -1.17 16.48 -14.08
C LYS A 21 -0.86 16.49 -15.57
N ARG A 22 0.36 16.09 -15.96
CA ARG A 22 0.75 15.95 -17.37
C ARG A 22 -0.07 14.87 -18.08
N ARG A 23 -0.23 13.69 -17.47
CA ARG A 23 -1.02 12.58 -18.05
C ARG A 23 -2.51 12.89 -18.06
N GLU A 24 -3.03 13.49 -17.00
CA GLU A 24 -4.42 13.98 -16.93
C GLU A 24 -4.71 14.95 -18.10
N TYR A 25 -3.81 15.91 -18.34
CA TYR A 25 -3.96 16.84 -19.48
C TYR A 25 -3.96 16.12 -20.83
N ILE A 26 -3.02 15.19 -21.06
CA ILE A 26 -2.91 14.45 -22.32
C ILE A 26 -4.19 13.63 -22.57
N ASP A 27 -4.65 12.90 -21.55
CA ASP A 27 -5.82 12.03 -21.68
C ASP A 27 -7.08 12.87 -21.91
N GLN A 28 -7.26 13.99 -21.21
CA GLN A 28 -8.37 14.93 -21.44
C GLN A 28 -8.32 15.56 -22.84
N TYR A 29 -7.14 15.94 -23.33
CA TYR A 29 -6.98 16.52 -24.66
C TYR A 29 -7.42 15.53 -25.74
N ILE A 30 -6.92 14.29 -25.66
CA ILE A 30 -7.26 13.24 -26.61
C ILE A 30 -8.75 12.92 -26.51
N GLN A 31 -9.30 12.78 -25.30
CA GLN A 31 -10.74 12.56 -25.10
C GLN A 31 -11.61 13.65 -25.72
N ARG A 32 -11.15 14.91 -25.70
CA ARG A 32 -11.93 16.05 -26.18
C ARG A 32 -11.86 16.25 -27.69
N PHE A 33 -10.68 16.09 -28.28
CA PHE A 33 -10.43 16.46 -29.69
C PHE A 33 -10.22 15.25 -30.60
N HIS A 34 -9.91 14.09 -30.04
CA HIS A 34 -9.56 12.86 -30.76
C HIS A 34 -10.08 11.63 -30.00
N SER A 35 -11.37 11.62 -29.67
CA SER A 35 -11.99 10.59 -28.83
C SER A 35 -11.83 9.17 -29.39
N ASP A 36 -11.68 9.06 -30.71
CA ASP A 36 -11.38 7.83 -31.44
C ASP A 36 -10.01 7.23 -31.10
N LEU A 37 -9.07 8.05 -30.61
CA LEU A 37 -7.72 7.62 -30.23
C LEU A 37 -7.62 7.21 -28.75
N VAL A 38 -8.64 7.48 -27.93
CA VAL A 38 -8.64 7.16 -26.48
C VAL A 38 -8.31 5.70 -26.19
N PRO A 39 -8.90 4.70 -26.90
CA PRO A 39 -8.57 3.29 -26.67
C PRO A 39 -7.10 2.95 -26.94
N GLN A 40 -6.40 3.76 -27.75
CA GLN A 40 -5.01 3.51 -28.15
C GLN A 40 -3.99 4.15 -27.22
N ILE A 41 -4.38 5.11 -26.36
CA ILE A 41 -3.46 5.85 -25.45
C ILE A 41 -2.55 4.89 -24.72
N ALA A 42 -3.18 3.86 -24.18
CA ALA A 42 -2.59 2.89 -23.31
C ALA A 42 -1.53 2.04 -24.06
N GLU A 43 -1.92 1.45 -25.19
CA GLU A 43 -1.02 0.70 -26.09
C GLU A 43 0.15 1.57 -26.58
N LYS A 44 -0.12 2.80 -27.01
CA LYS A 44 0.91 3.73 -27.50
C LYS A 44 1.89 4.14 -26.41
N ARG A 45 1.45 4.29 -25.15
CA ARG A 45 2.32 4.57 -24.01
C ARG A 45 3.27 3.39 -23.74
N LYS A 46 2.76 2.16 -23.76
CA LYS A 46 3.57 0.93 -23.62
C LYS A 46 4.57 0.73 -24.76
N ALA A 47 4.16 1.00 -26.01
CA ALA A 47 5.08 0.97 -27.15
C ALA A 47 6.18 2.02 -27.00
N SER A 48 5.83 3.22 -26.53
CA SER A 48 6.76 4.33 -26.33
C SER A 48 7.78 4.04 -25.23
N TYR A 49 7.36 3.43 -24.12
CA TYR A 49 8.25 2.92 -23.08
C TYR A 49 9.35 2.03 -23.67
N ARG A 50 8.99 1.02 -24.46
CA ARG A 50 9.96 0.10 -25.11
C ARG A 50 10.93 0.82 -26.03
N VAL A 51 10.44 1.81 -26.79
CA VAL A 51 11.28 2.62 -27.69
C VAL A 51 12.27 3.47 -26.89
N VAL A 52 11.80 4.13 -25.83
CA VAL A 52 12.63 5.00 -24.98
C VAL A 52 13.70 4.19 -24.26
N CYS A 53 13.38 3.04 -23.68
CA CYS A 53 14.37 2.16 -23.06
C CYS A 53 15.48 1.73 -24.04
N LYS A 54 15.09 1.29 -25.25
CA LYS A 54 16.05 0.94 -26.31
C LYS A 54 16.90 2.13 -26.75
N PHE A 55 16.30 3.32 -26.83
CA PHE A 55 17.00 4.54 -27.20
C PHE A 55 18.08 4.91 -26.17
N TYR A 56 17.75 4.93 -24.88
CA TYR A 56 18.72 5.22 -23.83
C TYR A 56 19.85 4.19 -23.77
N HIS A 57 19.50 2.90 -23.92
CA HIS A 57 20.51 1.84 -23.91
C HIS A 57 21.44 1.92 -25.12
N LYS A 58 20.89 2.01 -26.34
CA LYS A 58 21.68 1.91 -27.57
C LYS A 58 22.35 3.20 -28.01
N GLN A 59 21.72 4.35 -27.77
CA GLN A 59 22.18 5.63 -28.32
C GLN A 59 22.85 6.54 -27.31
N ARG A 60 22.58 6.38 -26.01
CA ARG A 60 23.22 7.19 -24.96
C ARG A 60 24.21 6.40 -24.11
N GLY A 61 24.13 5.07 -24.09
CA GLY A 61 24.98 4.24 -23.22
C GLY A 61 24.71 4.48 -21.72
N ASN A 62 23.65 5.23 -21.39
CA ASN A 62 23.38 5.66 -20.04
C ASN A 62 23.00 4.46 -19.18
N ILE A 63 23.70 4.29 -18.07
CA ILE A 63 23.36 3.30 -17.04
C ILE A 63 22.25 3.86 -16.15
N GLU A 64 22.21 5.18 -15.99
CA GLU A 64 21.27 5.91 -15.15
C GLU A 64 20.56 7.00 -15.94
N VAL A 65 19.28 7.21 -15.64
CA VAL A 65 18.45 8.24 -16.28
C VAL A 65 17.57 8.85 -15.20
N PRO A 66 17.42 10.18 -15.12
CA PRO A 66 16.52 10.80 -14.16
C PRO A 66 15.08 10.35 -14.31
N SER A 67 14.39 10.09 -13.19
CA SER A 67 13.03 9.57 -13.16
C SER A 67 12.03 10.49 -13.89
N VAL A 68 12.03 11.78 -13.54
CA VAL A 68 11.10 12.78 -14.08
C VAL A 68 11.29 12.97 -15.59
N TYR A 69 12.54 13.11 -16.03
CA TYR A 69 12.85 13.28 -17.45
C TYR A 69 12.52 12.03 -18.26
N PHE A 70 12.78 10.83 -17.72
CA PHE A 70 12.45 9.57 -18.38
C PHE A 70 10.95 9.45 -18.68
N GLU A 71 10.09 9.67 -17.69
CA GLU A 71 8.64 9.64 -17.86
C GLU A 71 8.14 10.71 -18.83
N TYR A 72 8.73 11.91 -18.79
CA TYR A 72 8.43 12.97 -19.75
C TYR A 72 8.75 12.56 -21.19
N VAL A 73 9.88 11.90 -21.43
CA VAL A 73 10.28 11.41 -22.75
C VAL A 73 9.34 10.30 -23.23
N ILE A 74 8.84 9.45 -22.34
CA ILE A 74 7.81 8.44 -22.68
C ILE A 74 6.54 9.12 -23.15
N ASP A 75 6.01 10.06 -22.38
CA ASP A 75 4.76 10.74 -22.73
C ASP A 75 4.90 11.54 -24.03
N LYS A 76 6.05 12.21 -24.23
CA LYS A 76 6.37 12.92 -25.49
C LYS A 76 6.48 11.96 -26.68
N THR A 77 7.03 10.77 -26.48
CA THR A 77 7.14 9.75 -27.52
C THR A 77 5.77 9.15 -27.84
N MET A 78 4.94 8.94 -26.82
CA MET A 78 3.56 8.48 -26.96
C MET A 78 2.72 9.47 -27.76
N TRP A 79 2.81 10.76 -27.43
CA TRP A 79 2.14 11.83 -28.16
C TRP A 79 2.46 11.80 -29.66
N LYS A 80 3.75 11.67 -30.00
CA LYS A 80 4.15 11.54 -31.41
C LYS A 80 3.58 10.29 -32.06
N ASN A 81 3.58 9.17 -31.34
CA ASN A 81 3.15 7.88 -31.87
C ASN A 81 1.64 7.78 -32.07
N ILE A 82 0.85 8.37 -31.16
CA ILE A 82 -0.61 8.31 -31.23
C ILE A 82 -1.16 9.20 -32.36
N PHE A 83 -0.52 10.35 -32.60
CA PHE A 83 -0.92 11.26 -33.67
C PHE A 83 -0.22 11.02 -35.00
N LYS A 84 0.75 10.11 -35.07
CA LYS A 84 1.46 9.74 -36.29
C LYS A 84 0.52 9.42 -37.48
N PRO A 85 -0.60 8.69 -37.30
CA PRO A 85 -1.52 8.39 -38.41
C PRO A 85 -2.17 9.61 -39.04
N LEU A 86 -2.29 10.73 -38.31
CA LEU A 86 -2.89 11.97 -38.82
C LEU A 86 -1.97 12.71 -39.82
N GLY A 87 -0.70 12.32 -39.91
CA GLY A 87 0.29 12.98 -40.76
C GLY A 87 0.88 14.25 -40.15
N LYS A 88 1.99 14.74 -40.73
CA LYS A 88 2.80 15.84 -40.17
C LYS A 88 2.05 17.18 -40.03
N HIS A 89 1.02 17.41 -40.83
CA HIS A 89 0.30 18.69 -40.88
C HIS A 89 -0.95 18.72 -40.00
N ALA A 90 -1.47 17.57 -39.58
CA ALA A 90 -2.67 17.47 -38.73
C ALA A 90 -2.37 16.95 -37.31
N ALA A 91 -1.15 16.44 -37.06
CA ALA A 91 -0.74 16.05 -35.72
C ALA A 91 -0.56 17.30 -34.82
N PRO A 92 -1.22 17.36 -33.64
CA PRO A 92 -1.04 18.48 -32.73
C PRO A 92 0.39 18.54 -32.19
N ALA A 93 0.89 19.76 -32.01
CA ALA A 93 2.20 19.98 -31.42
C ALA A 93 2.25 19.47 -29.97
N TRP A 94 3.43 19.04 -29.53
CA TRP A 94 3.65 18.70 -28.13
C TRP A 94 3.45 19.97 -27.28
N PRO A 95 2.58 19.94 -26.25
CA PRO A 95 2.17 21.17 -25.55
C PRO A 95 3.29 21.91 -24.82
N TRP A 96 4.32 21.19 -24.34
CA TRP A 96 5.40 21.77 -23.56
C TRP A 96 6.59 22.17 -24.43
N ALA A 97 6.82 23.48 -24.55
CA ALA A 97 7.98 24.03 -25.26
C ALA A 97 9.31 23.68 -24.56
N LYS A 98 9.34 23.77 -23.23
CA LYS A 98 10.47 23.37 -22.38
C LYS A 98 10.07 22.17 -21.53
N GLY A 99 10.92 21.14 -21.51
CA GLY A 99 10.75 19.97 -20.65
C GLY A 99 11.52 20.09 -19.34
N PRO A 100 11.42 19.05 -18.48
CA PRO A 100 12.30 18.91 -17.32
C PRO A 100 13.76 18.89 -17.75
N ASP A 101 14.66 19.25 -16.84
CA ASP A 101 16.09 19.10 -17.07
C ASP A 101 16.44 17.61 -17.22
N GLY A 102 17.24 17.30 -18.24
CA GLY A 102 17.62 15.94 -18.61
C GLY A 102 18.67 15.33 -17.69
N ASP A 103 19.31 16.15 -16.86
CA ASP A 103 20.38 15.77 -15.94
C ASP A 103 19.97 15.97 -14.46
N ASP A 104 18.75 16.45 -14.18
CA ASP A 104 18.24 16.69 -12.83
C ASP A 104 17.87 15.38 -12.12
N MET A 105 18.77 14.93 -11.25
CA MET A 105 18.63 13.72 -10.43
C MET A 105 17.97 13.98 -9.06
N SER A 106 17.41 15.16 -8.81
CA SER A 106 16.78 15.52 -7.51
C SER A 106 15.66 14.58 -7.10
N SER A 107 14.95 14.00 -8.07
CA SER A 107 13.89 12.99 -7.87
C SER A 107 14.39 11.55 -8.03
N GLY A 108 15.71 11.36 -8.05
CA GLY A 108 16.36 10.07 -8.21
C GLY A 108 16.29 9.48 -9.62
N MET A 109 16.85 8.28 -9.72
CA MET A 109 16.92 7.52 -10.98
C MET A 109 15.57 6.90 -11.35
N SER A 110 15.33 6.75 -12.65
CA SER A 110 14.19 6.01 -13.17
C SER A 110 14.25 4.54 -12.75
N THR A 111 13.39 4.17 -11.82
CA THR A 111 13.19 2.78 -11.39
C THR A 111 12.69 1.91 -12.55
N ALA A 112 11.82 2.46 -13.41
CA ALA A 112 11.30 1.79 -14.59
C ALA A 112 12.41 1.45 -15.60
N TYR A 113 13.34 2.39 -15.87
CA TYR A 113 14.47 2.11 -16.75
C TYR A 113 15.44 1.10 -16.14
N ARG A 114 15.72 1.22 -14.83
CA ARG A 114 16.54 0.27 -14.09
C ARG A 114 15.96 -1.15 -14.16
N GLN A 115 14.66 -1.29 -13.95
CA GLN A 115 13.95 -2.57 -14.02
C GLN A 115 14.03 -3.18 -15.43
N TRP A 116 13.82 -2.37 -16.47
CA TRP A 116 13.98 -2.82 -17.85
C TRP A 116 15.40 -3.35 -18.12
N ARG A 117 16.45 -2.71 -17.55
CA ARG A 117 17.82 -3.20 -17.68
C ARG A 117 18.02 -4.55 -17.00
N ILE A 118 17.45 -4.76 -15.82
CA ILE A 118 17.47 -6.05 -15.10
C ILE A 118 16.79 -7.13 -15.94
N GLU A 119 15.59 -6.88 -16.44
CA GLU A 119 14.83 -7.82 -17.28
C GLU A 119 15.56 -8.20 -18.58
N ASN A 120 16.46 -7.35 -19.05
CA ASN A 120 17.25 -7.57 -20.27
C ASN A 120 18.70 -7.98 -19.97
N SER A 121 19.00 -8.36 -18.72
CA SER A 121 20.34 -8.78 -18.26
C SER A 121 21.44 -7.76 -18.57
N LEU A 122 21.12 -6.47 -18.45
CA LEU A 122 22.04 -5.36 -18.72
C LEU A 122 22.67 -4.84 -17.41
N PRO A 123 23.91 -4.32 -17.45
CA PRO A 123 24.59 -3.78 -16.26
C PRO A 123 23.81 -2.64 -15.60
N ILE A 124 23.81 -2.60 -14.26
CA ILE A 124 23.26 -1.52 -13.44
C ILE A 124 24.39 -0.81 -12.68
N ALA A 125 24.20 0.46 -12.33
CA ALA A 125 25.21 1.23 -11.62
C ALA A 125 25.40 0.74 -10.16
N PRO A 126 26.64 0.77 -9.61
CA PRO A 126 26.89 0.48 -8.21
C PRO A 126 26.28 1.58 -7.33
N GLN A 127 25.57 1.19 -6.27
CA GLN A 127 24.91 2.12 -5.34
C GLN A 127 25.96 2.97 -4.59
N GLN A 128 25.89 4.29 -4.73
CA GLN A 128 26.44 5.19 -3.71
C GLN A 128 25.45 5.25 -2.55
N GLU A 129 25.87 4.69 -1.42
CA GLU A 129 25.23 4.84 -0.11
C GLU A 129 25.26 6.33 0.28
N ALA A 130 24.14 7.01 0.09
CA ALA A 130 23.84 8.27 0.77
C ALA A 130 22.36 8.21 1.18
N ASP A 131 22.16 8.09 2.48
CA ASP A 131 20.93 8.24 3.26
C ASP A 131 19.65 8.61 2.48
N THR A 132 18.91 7.58 2.06
CA THR A 132 17.45 7.67 1.85
C THR A 132 16.84 6.28 2.08
N PRO A 133 15.99 6.08 3.09
CA PRO A 133 15.41 4.77 3.39
C PRO A 133 14.13 4.58 2.57
N SER A 134 14.20 4.31 1.26
CA SER A 134 13.04 3.91 0.44
C SER A 134 13.44 3.56 -0.99
N SER A 135 13.74 2.29 -1.27
CA SER A 135 13.63 1.74 -2.64
C SER A 135 13.63 0.20 -2.67
N THR A 136 14.09 -0.45 -1.59
CA THR A 136 14.10 -1.92 -1.48
C THR A 136 12.72 -2.51 -1.14
N LEU A 137 11.82 -1.69 -0.56
CA LEU A 137 10.43 -2.06 -0.24
C LEU A 137 9.53 -2.14 -1.49
N ILE A 138 9.71 -1.24 -2.48
CA ILE A 138 8.79 -1.09 -3.62
C ILE A 138 8.95 -2.20 -4.66
N ASN A 139 10.15 -2.76 -4.84
CA ASN A 139 10.40 -3.75 -5.89
C ASN A 139 10.05 -5.19 -5.50
N ARG A 140 9.67 -5.47 -4.25
CA ARG A 140 9.42 -6.84 -3.78
C ARG A 140 7.96 -7.14 -3.43
N ILE A 141 7.10 -6.13 -3.46
CA ILE A 141 5.63 -6.30 -3.45
C ILE A 141 5.13 -6.77 -4.83
N ASN A 142 5.96 -6.65 -5.88
CA ASN A 142 5.58 -6.89 -7.28
C ASN A 142 5.78 -8.33 -7.79
N ASP A 143 5.93 -9.33 -6.91
CA ASP A 143 5.82 -10.73 -7.34
C ASP A 143 4.35 -11.16 -7.23
N PRO A 144 3.61 -11.29 -8.35
CA PRO A 144 2.19 -11.62 -8.35
C PRO A 144 1.88 -12.98 -7.71
N GLY A 145 2.89 -13.84 -7.48
CA GLY A 145 2.72 -15.08 -6.71
C GLY A 145 2.64 -14.90 -5.19
N VAL A 146 3.08 -13.75 -4.64
CA VAL A 146 3.19 -13.50 -3.19
C VAL A 146 2.00 -12.70 -2.65
N THR A 147 1.42 -11.80 -3.45
CA THR A 147 0.27 -10.97 -3.08
C THR A 147 -1.05 -11.76 -3.02
N ASP A 148 -1.26 -12.72 -3.91
CA ASP A 148 -2.36 -13.70 -3.82
C ASP A 148 -2.25 -14.62 -2.59
N GLN A 149 -1.05 -14.73 -2.00
CA GLN A 149 -0.77 -15.63 -0.88
C GLN A 149 -0.93 -14.99 0.51
N LEU A 150 -0.69 -13.68 0.63
CA LEU A 150 -0.84 -12.96 1.89
C LEU A 150 -2.27 -12.47 2.13
N ASP A 151 -3.10 -12.34 1.07
CA ASP A 151 -4.45 -11.76 1.16
C ASP A 151 -4.43 -10.40 1.90
N PHE A 152 -3.33 -9.67 1.72
CA PHE A 152 -3.10 -8.37 2.33
C PHE A 152 -4.20 -7.39 1.91
N GLU A 153 -4.69 -7.56 0.69
CA GLU A 153 -5.83 -6.82 0.17
C GLU A 153 -7.10 -7.06 0.98
N SER A 154 -7.48 -8.30 1.33
CA SER A 154 -8.65 -8.52 2.19
C SER A 154 -8.43 -8.03 3.63
N LEU A 155 -7.19 -8.08 4.14
CA LEU A 155 -6.86 -7.61 5.49
C LEU A 155 -6.88 -6.08 5.60
N VAL A 156 -6.69 -5.36 4.49
CA VAL A 156 -6.77 -3.90 4.41
C VAL A 156 -8.16 -3.42 3.97
N LEU A 157 -8.76 -4.08 2.98
CA LEU A 157 -9.96 -3.61 2.27
C LEU A 157 -11.26 -4.33 2.67
N ARG A 158 -11.15 -5.52 3.29
CA ARG A 158 -12.24 -6.52 3.41
C ARG A 158 -12.93 -6.80 2.06
N GLU A 159 -13.93 -7.70 2.05
CA GLU A 159 -14.63 -8.18 0.83
C GLU A 159 -15.27 -7.08 -0.06
N ASN A 160 -15.24 -5.79 0.31
CA ASN A 160 -15.99 -4.73 -0.37
C ASN A 160 -15.22 -3.41 -0.63
N GLY A 161 -13.91 -3.31 -0.35
CA GLY A 161 -13.14 -2.09 -0.65
C GLY A 161 -13.46 -0.86 0.22
N ARG A 162 -14.44 -0.95 1.12
CA ARG A 162 -15.01 0.17 1.90
C ARG A 162 -14.40 0.36 3.29
N ASP A 163 -13.50 -0.53 3.71
CA ASP A 163 -12.95 -0.46 5.07
C ASP A 163 -12.01 0.73 5.26
N ILE A 164 -11.35 1.24 4.21
CA ILE A 164 -10.51 2.45 4.30
C ILE A 164 -11.35 3.69 4.65
N ASP A 165 -12.53 3.84 4.04
CA ASP A 165 -13.43 4.95 4.36
C ASP A 165 -13.91 4.87 5.82
N ALA A 166 -14.28 3.67 6.28
CA ALA A 166 -14.66 3.45 7.68
C ALA A 166 -13.49 3.72 8.64
N ILE A 167 -12.27 3.29 8.30
CA ILE A 167 -11.05 3.58 9.07
C ILE A 167 -10.86 5.10 9.18
N ASN A 168 -10.94 5.83 8.06
CA ASN A 168 -10.69 7.27 8.00
C ASN A 168 -11.77 8.12 8.67
N ASN A 169 -13.01 7.61 8.77
CA ASN A 169 -14.14 8.34 9.33
C ASN A 169 -14.40 7.98 10.80
N ASP A 170 -14.20 6.72 11.19
CA ASP A 170 -14.66 6.23 12.51
C ASP A 170 -13.51 5.92 13.47
N ILE A 171 -12.29 5.69 12.98
CA ILE A 171 -11.17 5.18 13.79
C ILE A 171 -10.01 6.17 13.85
N VAL A 172 -9.56 6.64 12.69
CA VAL A 172 -8.43 7.57 12.56
C VAL A 172 -8.88 8.97 12.97
N GLU A 173 -7.96 9.73 13.56
CA GLU A 173 -8.25 11.10 13.94
C GLU A 173 -8.67 11.98 12.75
N PRO A 174 -9.51 13.01 12.97
CA PRO A 174 -10.12 13.79 11.89
C PRO A 174 -9.13 14.39 10.88
N ASP A 175 -7.93 14.77 11.32
CA ASP A 175 -6.90 15.41 10.49
C ASP A 175 -6.00 14.43 9.74
N LEU A 176 -6.06 13.14 10.06
CA LEU A 176 -5.19 12.10 9.51
C LEU A 176 -5.96 11.22 8.52
N MET A 177 -5.25 10.62 7.57
CA MET A 177 -5.83 9.64 6.65
C MET A 177 -4.89 8.49 6.35
N ILE A 178 -5.48 7.35 6.07
CA ILE A 178 -4.85 6.20 5.43
C ILE A 178 -5.43 6.07 4.03
N SER A 179 -4.56 5.90 3.04
CA SER A 179 -4.94 5.62 1.66
C SER A 179 -4.12 4.48 1.10
N LEU A 180 -4.69 3.73 0.16
CA LEU A 180 -3.96 2.74 -0.60
C LEU A 180 -3.33 3.43 -1.80
N GLU A 181 -2.02 3.38 -1.92
CA GLU A 181 -1.37 3.69 -3.18
C GLU A 181 -1.63 2.52 -4.12
N ILE A 182 -2.22 2.81 -5.27
CA ILE A 182 -2.63 1.80 -6.24
C ILE A 182 -1.91 2.07 -7.54
N TYR A 183 -1.24 1.06 -8.06
CA TYR A 183 -0.81 1.01 -9.44
C TYR A 183 -1.96 0.51 -10.31
N SER A 184 -2.58 1.41 -11.06
CA SER A 184 -3.57 1.03 -12.06
C SER A 184 -2.90 0.85 -13.42
N ALA A 185 -2.75 -0.40 -13.83
CA ALA A 185 -2.47 -0.73 -15.21
C ALA A 185 -3.80 -0.96 -15.94
N VAL A 186 -4.48 0.14 -16.29
CA VAL A 186 -5.76 0.16 -17.05
C VAL A 186 -5.75 -0.73 -18.31
N GLN A 187 -4.56 -1.05 -18.83
CA GLN A 187 -4.32 -1.90 -20.01
C GLN A 187 -4.47 -3.40 -19.77
N LEU A 188 -4.35 -3.82 -18.50
CA LEU A 188 -4.35 -5.22 -18.09
C LEU A 188 -5.54 -5.54 -17.19
N ASP A 189 -6.45 -4.57 -17.00
CA ASP A 189 -7.50 -4.62 -15.99
C ASP A 189 -6.94 -4.99 -14.60
N LEU A 190 -5.70 -4.56 -14.33
CA LEU A 190 -4.93 -4.92 -13.15
C LEU A 190 -4.79 -3.69 -12.26
N VAL A 191 -5.37 -3.80 -11.08
CA VAL A 191 -5.27 -2.83 -9.98
C VAL A 191 -4.39 -3.48 -8.93
N VAL A 192 -3.16 -3.00 -8.76
CA VAL A 192 -2.23 -3.56 -7.78
C VAL A 192 -2.02 -2.57 -6.63
N PRO A 193 -2.30 -2.94 -5.38
CA PRO A 193 -1.92 -2.11 -4.24
C PRO A 193 -0.39 -2.05 -4.10
N LEU A 194 0.19 -0.85 -4.21
CA LEU A 194 1.61 -0.59 -4.04
C LEU A 194 2.01 -0.41 -2.58
N GLY A 195 1.11 0.14 -1.76
CA GLY A 195 1.41 0.37 -0.35
C GLY A 195 0.33 1.14 0.39
N LEU A 196 0.43 1.12 1.72
CA LEU A 196 -0.37 1.97 2.58
C LEU A 196 0.34 3.30 2.78
N VAL A 197 -0.36 4.38 2.47
CA VAL A 197 0.10 5.75 2.68
C VAL A 197 -0.65 6.33 3.86
N ILE A 198 0.09 6.92 4.80
CA ILE A 198 -0.47 7.61 5.96
C ILE A 198 -0.09 9.08 5.84
N GLY A 199 -1.06 9.97 5.98
CA GLY A 199 -0.84 11.39 5.82
C GLY A 199 -1.93 12.23 6.44
N PHE A 200 -2.00 13.49 6.00
CA PHE A 200 -2.97 14.47 6.47
C PHE A 200 -4.11 14.61 5.48
N LYS A 201 -5.33 14.86 5.98
CA LYS A 201 -6.48 15.20 5.12
C LYS A 201 -6.38 16.59 4.51
N ASN A 202 -5.67 17.51 5.18
CA ASN A 202 -5.53 18.90 4.78
C ASN A 202 -4.08 19.37 5.00
N GLU A 203 -3.57 20.18 4.08
CA GLU A 203 -2.27 20.85 4.21
C GLU A 203 -2.19 21.75 5.45
N ALA A 204 -3.32 22.32 5.90
CA ALA A 204 -3.36 23.13 7.12
C ALA A 204 -2.95 22.34 8.37
N SER A 205 -3.18 21.02 8.40
CA SER A 205 -2.89 20.16 9.53
C SER A 205 -1.38 19.85 9.68
N LEU A 206 -0.56 20.11 8.63
CA LEU A 206 0.90 19.97 8.66
C LEU A 206 1.57 20.87 9.71
N ALA A 207 0.99 22.04 9.95
CA ALA A 207 1.58 23.07 10.82
C ALA A 207 1.34 22.81 12.32
N LEU A 208 0.54 21.80 12.68
CA LEU A 208 0.13 21.54 14.06
C LEU A 208 0.98 20.44 14.72
N PRO A 209 1.80 20.75 15.76
CA PRO A 209 2.67 19.77 16.39
C PRO A 209 1.94 18.57 17.03
N GLN A 210 0.68 18.77 17.46
CA GLN A 210 -0.14 17.68 17.98
C GLN A 210 -0.52 16.69 16.88
N VAL A 211 -0.91 17.17 15.70
CA VAL A 211 -1.30 16.31 14.57
C VAL A 211 -0.09 15.54 14.04
N GLN A 212 1.11 16.15 14.03
CA GLN A 212 2.34 15.44 13.68
C GLN A 212 2.66 14.28 14.65
N ARG A 213 2.47 14.50 15.97
CA ARG A 213 2.62 13.42 16.96
C ARG A 213 1.60 12.31 16.70
N ASN A 214 0.35 12.66 16.43
CA ASN A 214 -0.70 11.70 16.16
C ASN A 214 -0.46 10.92 14.85
N LEU A 215 0.14 11.56 13.83
CA LEU A 215 0.61 10.89 12.61
C LEU A 215 1.67 9.83 12.92
N LEU A 216 2.69 10.18 13.72
CA LEU A 216 3.73 9.23 14.13
C LEU A 216 3.12 8.05 14.92
N THR A 217 2.19 8.36 15.83
CA THR A 217 1.44 7.38 16.62
C THR A 217 0.64 6.42 15.73
N LEU A 218 -0.01 6.92 14.69
CA LEU A 218 -0.72 6.12 13.69
C LEU A 218 0.25 5.28 12.84
N TRP A 219 1.35 5.86 12.41
CA TRP A 219 2.41 5.15 11.68
C TRP A 219 2.96 3.96 12.47
N CYS A 220 3.28 4.15 13.75
CA CYS A 220 3.74 3.06 14.61
C CYS A 220 2.73 1.91 14.68
N ASN A 221 1.43 2.23 14.77
CA ASN A 221 0.39 1.21 14.81
C ASN A 221 0.29 0.42 13.51
N VAL A 222 0.37 1.09 12.37
CA VAL A 222 0.33 0.42 11.06
C VAL A 222 1.55 -0.47 10.86
N VAL A 223 2.74 -0.02 11.26
CA VAL A 223 3.96 -0.84 11.20
C VAL A 223 3.85 -2.06 12.13
N ALA A 224 3.33 -1.90 13.34
CA ALA A 224 3.14 -3.00 14.28
C ALA A 224 2.12 -4.02 13.75
N TRP A 225 1.00 -3.56 13.21
CA TRP A 225 0.02 -4.41 12.52
C TRP A 225 0.64 -5.15 11.33
N PHE A 226 1.41 -4.45 10.50
CA PHE A 226 2.10 -5.04 9.36
C PHE A 226 3.02 -6.19 9.79
N CYS A 227 3.79 -6.01 10.86
CA CYS A 227 4.65 -7.06 11.40
C CYS A 227 3.86 -8.32 11.78
N GLU A 228 2.67 -8.17 12.40
CA GLU A 228 1.81 -9.30 12.76
C GLU A 228 1.25 -10.01 11.52
N VAL A 229 0.82 -9.24 10.52
CA VAL A 229 0.28 -9.80 9.26
C VAL A 229 1.36 -10.55 8.48
N VAL A 230 2.57 -9.98 8.41
CA VAL A 230 3.69 -10.59 7.69
C VAL A 230 4.05 -11.96 8.26
N VAL A 231 3.86 -12.20 9.56
CA VAL A 231 4.07 -13.52 10.19
C VAL A 231 2.83 -14.42 10.19
N GLY A 232 1.84 -14.13 9.34
CA GLY A 232 0.63 -14.94 9.16
C GLY A 232 -0.56 -14.54 10.03
N GLY A 233 -0.54 -13.35 10.63
CA GLY A 233 -1.67 -12.80 11.37
C GLY A 233 -2.90 -12.57 10.49
N THR A 234 -4.09 -12.70 11.08
CA THR A 234 -5.38 -12.63 10.39
C THR A 234 -6.21 -11.40 10.71
N VAL A 235 -5.69 -10.52 11.59
CA VAL A 235 -6.38 -9.31 12.02
C VAL A 235 -6.42 -8.28 10.88
N SER A 236 -7.62 -7.84 10.51
CA SER A 236 -7.77 -6.70 9.59
C SER A 236 -7.27 -5.39 10.21
N LEU A 237 -6.72 -4.48 9.39
CA LEU A 237 -6.19 -3.20 9.86
C LEU A 237 -7.23 -2.41 10.68
N ALA A 238 -8.49 -2.39 10.25
CA ALA A 238 -9.58 -1.71 10.96
C ALA A 238 -9.78 -2.26 12.39
N SER A 239 -9.82 -3.58 12.55
CA SER A 239 -9.93 -4.22 13.87
C SER A 239 -8.74 -3.88 14.76
N TYR A 240 -7.52 -3.94 14.20
CA TYR A 240 -6.32 -3.62 14.94
C TYR A 240 -6.32 -2.16 15.45
N LEU A 241 -6.56 -1.21 14.54
CA LEU A 241 -6.58 0.21 14.88
C LEU A 241 -7.68 0.56 15.89
N ARG A 242 -8.85 -0.07 15.80
CA ARG A 242 -9.93 0.11 16.78
C ARG A 242 -9.51 -0.34 18.17
N VAL A 243 -8.83 -1.47 18.29
CA VAL A 243 -8.30 -1.92 19.57
C VAL A 243 -7.29 -0.89 20.10
N MET A 244 -6.34 -0.47 19.25
CA MET A 244 -5.34 0.52 19.66
C MET A 244 -5.97 1.85 20.11
N GLN A 245 -7.01 2.33 19.42
CA GLN A 245 -7.74 3.56 19.80
C GLN A 245 -8.34 3.46 21.20
N VAL A 246 -8.78 2.27 21.61
CA VAL A 246 -9.45 2.03 22.88
C VAL A 246 -8.48 1.73 24.02
N THR A 247 -7.38 1.03 23.74
CA THR A 247 -6.48 0.48 24.77
C THR A 247 -5.19 1.28 24.95
N SER A 248 -4.82 2.13 24.00
CA SER A 248 -3.57 2.86 24.08
C SER A 248 -3.66 4.08 25.00
N TYR A 249 -3.38 3.85 26.28
CA TYR A 249 -3.01 4.89 27.22
C TYR A 249 -1.50 5.13 27.15
N SER A 250 -1.08 6.32 26.73
CA SER A 250 0.24 6.92 27.07
C SER A 250 1.49 6.04 26.90
N VAL A 251 1.50 5.07 25.99
CA VAL A 251 2.70 4.28 25.69
C VAL A 251 3.54 5.05 24.67
N GLU A 252 4.80 5.35 25.00
CA GLU A 252 5.77 5.81 24.01
C GLU A 252 5.88 4.74 22.93
N ARG A 253 5.47 5.08 21.71
CA ARG A 253 5.54 4.19 20.56
C ARG A 253 6.79 4.50 19.75
N THR A 254 7.62 3.49 19.56
CA THR A 254 8.76 3.56 18.66
C THR A 254 8.49 2.62 17.50
N PRO A 255 8.45 3.10 16.24
CA PRO A 255 8.22 2.22 15.11
C PRO A 255 9.43 1.32 14.94
N SER A 256 9.22 0.01 15.04
CA SER A 256 10.30 -0.98 14.92
C SER A 256 10.60 -1.26 13.44
N HIS A 257 11.07 -0.24 12.71
CA HIS A 257 11.37 -0.31 11.28
C HIS A 257 12.30 -1.46 10.91
N GLU A 258 13.35 -1.67 11.71
CA GLU A 258 14.30 -2.77 11.52
C GLU A 258 13.62 -4.13 11.60
N LYS A 259 12.76 -4.35 12.61
CA LYS A 259 11.97 -5.57 12.74
C LYS A 259 11.02 -5.75 11.55
N ALA A 260 10.35 -4.68 11.12
CA ALA A 260 9.44 -4.73 9.99
C ALA A 260 10.17 -5.10 8.69
N ASP A 261 11.34 -4.52 8.44
CA ASP A 261 12.15 -4.89 7.29
C ASP A 261 12.65 -6.33 7.39
N ILE A 262 13.21 -6.76 8.53
CA ILE A 262 13.67 -8.15 8.73
C ILE A 262 12.55 -9.16 8.45
N LEU A 263 11.38 -8.98 9.08
CA LEU A 263 10.23 -9.87 8.89
C LEU A 263 9.78 -9.88 7.43
N TRP A 264 9.79 -8.73 6.77
CA TRP A 264 9.47 -8.63 5.36
C TRP A 264 10.50 -9.34 4.47
N GLN A 265 11.78 -9.16 4.74
CA GLN A 265 12.85 -9.87 4.02
C GLN A 265 12.71 -11.39 4.18
N ASP A 266 12.34 -11.86 5.37
CA ASP A 266 12.11 -13.28 5.65
C ASP A 266 10.87 -13.80 4.92
N ALA A 267 9.78 -13.03 4.92
CA ALA A 267 8.57 -13.34 4.15
C ALA A 267 8.84 -13.51 2.66
N LEU A 268 9.71 -12.68 2.11
CA LEU A 268 10.11 -12.75 0.71
C LEU A 268 11.06 -13.91 0.40
N ARG A 269 11.84 -14.37 1.37
CA ARG A 269 12.72 -15.55 1.20
C ARG A 269 11.93 -16.85 1.22
N GLN A 270 10.81 -16.90 1.94
CA GLN A 270 10.03 -18.12 2.17
C GLN A 270 8.52 -17.93 1.93
N PRO A 271 8.09 -17.36 0.80
CA PRO A 271 6.69 -16.93 0.62
C PRO A 271 5.68 -18.07 0.80
N GLN A 272 6.04 -19.29 0.39
CA GLN A 272 5.19 -20.47 0.54
C GLN A 272 4.97 -20.85 2.02
N ASP A 273 5.98 -20.70 2.87
CA ASP A 273 5.87 -21.02 4.29
C ASP A 273 4.94 -20.03 4.98
N PHE A 274 5.06 -18.74 4.65
CA PHE A 274 4.18 -17.69 5.16
C PHE A 274 2.73 -17.86 4.66
N ALA A 275 2.54 -18.15 3.37
CA ALA A 275 1.22 -18.45 2.79
C ALA A 275 0.55 -19.64 3.49
N SER A 276 1.34 -20.70 3.73
CA SER A 276 0.90 -21.90 4.44
C SER A 276 0.54 -21.59 5.89
N GLN A 277 1.35 -20.79 6.59
CA GLN A 277 1.07 -20.36 7.96
C GLN A 277 -0.20 -19.51 8.05
N ALA A 278 -0.35 -18.50 7.18
CA ALA A 278 -1.53 -17.65 7.12
C ALA A 278 -2.79 -18.46 6.81
N ARG A 279 -2.72 -19.40 5.86
CA ARG A 279 -3.83 -20.30 5.54
C ARG A 279 -4.22 -21.17 6.73
N LYS A 280 -3.25 -21.84 7.37
CA LYS A 280 -3.50 -22.66 8.56
C LYS A 280 -4.09 -21.83 9.69
N ALA A 281 -3.61 -20.60 9.90
CA ALA A 281 -4.15 -19.69 10.90
C ALA A 281 -5.63 -19.35 10.62
N ARG A 282 -5.98 -19.07 9.36
CA ARG A 282 -7.37 -18.81 8.94
C ARG A 282 -8.28 -20.03 9.09
N GLU A 283 -7.83 -21.20 8.64
CA GLU A 283 -8.59 -22.45 8.77
C GLU A 283 -8.84 -22.77 10.25
N THR A 284 -7.81 -22.63 11.09
CA THR A 284 -7.92 -22.80 12.54
C THR A 284 -8.89 -21.78 13.13
N LEU A 285 -8.76 -20.50 12.78
CA LEU A 285 -9.64 -19.46 13.28
C LEU A 285 -11.09 -19.75 12.88
N GLN A 286 -11.34 -20.15 11.64
CA GLN A 286 -12.67 -20.48 11.14
C GLN A 286 -13.29 -21.67 11.88
N GLU A 287 -12.51 -22.70 12.18
CA GLU A 287 -12.96 -23.86 12.96
C GLU A 287 -13.36 -23.47 14.39
N TRP A 288 -12.55 -22.64 15.05
CA TRP A 288 -12.73 -22.31 16.46
C TRP A 288 -13.67 -21.13 16.71
N THR A 289 -13.84 -20.24 15.73
CA THR A 289 -14.64 -19.01 15.86
C THR A 289 -16.03 -19.26 16.41
N PRO A 290 -16.84 -20.22 15.90
CA PRO A 290 -18.20 -20.44 16.40
C PRO A 290 -18.24 -20.78 17.89
N MET A 291 -17.31 -21.61 18.36
CA MET A 291 -17.23 -22.02 19.76
C MET A 291 -16.78 -20.85 20.64
N ILE A 292 -15.72 -20.13 20.25
CA ILE A 292 -15.26 -18.97 21.02
C ILE A 292 -16.34 -17.89 21.06
N GLN A 293 -17.05 -17.66 19.95
CA GLN A 293 -18.13 -16.69 19.88
C GLN A 293 -19.24 -17.01 20.89
N GLN A 294 -19.65 -18.28 20.99
CA GLN A 294 -20.63 -18.72 21.99
C GLN A 294 -20.20 -18.45 23.42
N ILE A 295 -18.89 -18.52 23.71
CA ILE A 295 -18.36 -18.23 25.05
C ILE A 295 -18.33 -16.72 25.29
N VAL A 296 -17.82 -15.92 24.35
CA VAL A 296 -17.70 -14.45 24.53
C VAL A 296 -19.04 -13.72 24.52
N ASP A 297 -20.10 -14.35 23.98
CA ASP A 297 -21.46 -13.82 24.03
C ASP A 297 -22.10 -13.96 25.43
N LYS A 298 -21.48 -14.75 26.34
CA LYS A 298 -21.90 -14.85 27.75
C LYS A 298 -21.49 -13.59 28.54
N PRO A 299 -22.09 -13.37 29.73
CA PRO A 299 -21.62 -12.33 30.63
C PRO A 299 -20.11 -12.46 30.92
N PHE A 300 -19.39 -11.34 31.01
CA PHE A 300 -17.92 -11.33 31.05
C PHE A 300 -17.32 -12.30 32.08
N GLY A 301 -17.85 -12.38 33.30
CA GLY A 301 -17.32 -13.28 34.34
C GLY A 301 -17.41 -14.77 33.96
N GLU A 302 -18.50 -15.16 33.31
CA GLU A 302 -18.70 -16.54 32.81
C GLU A 302 -17.81 -16.81 31.61
N ALA A 303 -17.75 -15.87 30.65
CA ALA A 303 -16.90 -15.96 29.48
C ALA A 303 -15.41 -16.11 29.86
N GLU A 304 -14.92 -15.28 30.79
CA GLU A 304 -13.53 -15.30 31.27
C GLU A 304 -13.16 -16.64 31.92
N GLN A 305 -14.07 -17.20 32.71
CA GLN A 305 -13.86 -18.49 33.36
C GLN A 305 -13.81 -19.63 32.34
N GLU A 306 -14.76 -19.66 31.40
CA GLU A 306 -14.82 -20.70 30.37
C GLU A 306 -13.67 -20.63 29.37
N LEU A 307 -13.27 -19.43 28.95
CA LEU A 307 -12.08 -19.24 28.11
C LEU A 307 -10.81 -19.67 28.84
N GLY A 308 -10.71 -19.36 30.14
CA GLY A 308 -9.59 -19.81 30.97
C GLY A 308 -9.49 -21.33 31.04
N LEU A 309 -10.62 -22.02 31.26
CA LEU A 309 -10.69 -23.49 31.26
C LEU A 309 -10.36 -24.09 29.89
N LEU A 310 -10.86 -23.49 28.82
CA LEU A 310 -10.59 -23.92 27.46
C LEU A 310 -9.09 -23.84 27.14
N ILE A 311 -8.42 -22.75 27.53
CA ILE A 311 -6.99 -22.58 27.29
C ILE A 311 -6.19 -23.54 28.17
N TRP A 312 -6.46 -23.62 29.49
CA TRP A 312 -5.71 -24.45 30.45
C TRP A 312 -6.09 -25.93 30.49
N SER A 313 -6.92 -26.40 29.55
CA SER A 313 -7.37 -27.79 29.55
C SER A 313 -6.19 -28.78 29.61
N ASN A 314 -6.37 -29.88 30.34
CA ASN A 314 -5.31 -30.84 30.67
C ASN A 314 -4.77 -31.59 29.44
N ASP A 315 -5.48 -31.56 28.32
CA ASP A 315 -5.10 -32.12 27.02
C ASP A 315 -4.16 -31.19 26.22
N ALA A 316 -4.03 -29.91 26.61
CA ALA A 316 -3.24 -28.92 25.89
C ALA A 316 -1.84 -28.76 26.48
N ASP A 317 -0.82 -28.93 25.64
CA ASP A 317 0.55 -28.54 25.95
C ASP A 317 0.74 -27.00 25.86
N LEU A 318 1.96 -26.52 26.12
CA LEU A 318 2.26 -25.07 26.07
C LEU A 318 2.04 -24.47 24.67
N VAL A 319 2.30 -25.22 23.60
CA VAL A 319 2.15 -24.74 22.23
C VAL A 319 0.68 -24.58 21.91
N GLU A 320 -0.13 -25.58 22.23
CA GLU A 320 -1.58 -25.57 22.04
C GLU A 320 -2.26 -24.50 22.91
N ARG A 321 -1.80 -24.29 24.15
CA ARG A 321 -2.26 -23.18 25.01
C ARG A 321 -2.04 -21.82 24.38
N LYS A 322 -0.84 -21.56 23.85
CA LYS A 322 -0.52 -20.31 23.16
C LYS A 322 -1.37 -20.14 21.89
N ARG A 323 -1.62 -21.23 21.17
CA ARG A 323 -2.50 -21.23 19.99
C ARG A 323 -3.95 -20.87 20.37
N ARG A 324 -4.52 -21.52 21.39
CA ARG A 324 -5.87 -21.22 21.90
C ARG A 324 -5.98 -19.77 22.36
N LEU A 325 -4.99 -19.27 23.11
CA LEU A 325 -4.94 -17.88 23.54
C LEU A 325 -4.90 -16.89 22.36
N ALA A 326 -4.13 -17.20 21.32
CA ALA A 326 -4.09 -16.39 20.10
C ALA A 326 -5.46 -16.34 19.40
N ILE A 327 -6.17 -17.47 19.30
CA ILE A 327 -7.52 -17.51 18.72
C ILE A 327 -8.51 -16.71 19.57
N VAL A 328 -8.46 -16.82 20.90
CA VAL A 328 -9.31 -16.03 21.80
C VAL A 328 -9.04 -14.54 21.62
N ARG A 329 -7.77 -14.14 21.47
CA ARG A 329 -7.39 -12.76 21.14
C ARG A 329 -8.00 -12.29 19.82
N GLU A 330 -7.93 -13.10 18.77
CA GLU A 330 -8.54 -12.77 17.46
C GLU A 330 -10.06 -12.57 17.57
N VAL A 331 -10.77 -13.54 18.16
CA VAL A 331 -12.24 -13.53 18.20
C VAL A 331 -12.78 -12.51 19.19
N TRP A 332 -12.27 -12.49 20.42
CA TRP A 332 -12.83 -11.64 21.47
C TRP A 332 -12.35 -10.19 21.36
N LEU A 333 -11.04 -9.97 21.30
CA LEU A 333 -10.47 -8.63 21.33
C LEU A 333 -10.63 -7.94 19.97
N TYR A 334 -10.15 -8.56 18.89
CA TYR A 334 -10.17 -7.95 17.56
C TYR A 334 -11.52 -8.10 16.83
N GLY A 335 -12.36 -9.05 17.23
CA GLY A 335 -13.75 -9.19 16.76
C GLY A 335 -14.72 -8.20 17.41
N SER A 336 -14.38 -7.63 18.57
CA SER A 336 -15.24 -6.68 19.27
C SER A 336 -15.29 -5.31 18.60
N ARG A 337 -16.49 -4.72 18.53
CA ARG A 337 -16.71 -3.33 18.10
C ARG A 337 -17.01 -2.37 19.25
N LYS A 338 -17.36 -2.91 20.42
CA LYS A 338 -17.77 -2.17 21.61
C LYS A 338 -16.54 -1.79 22.45
N PRO A 339 -16.28 -0.50 22.76
CA PRO A 339 -15.12 -0.09 23.54
C PRO A 339 -15.00 -0.78 24.90
N GLU A 340 -16.11 -1.00 25.60
CA GLU A 340 -16.15 -1.67 26.89
C GLU A 340 -15.72 -3.14 26.80
N ALA A 341 -16.16 -3.85 25.75
CA ALA A 341 -15.76 -5.23 25.49
C ALA A 341 -14.28 -5.32 25.11
N ILE A 342 -13.80 -4.39 24.27
CA ILE A 342 -12.37 -4.30 23.90
C ILE A 342 -11.50 -4.09 25.14
N ARG A 343 -11.85 -3.12 26.01
CA ARG A 343 -11.07 -2.86 27.24
C ARG A 343 -11.05 -4.08 28.16
N ARG A 344 -12.20 -4.73 28.33
CA ARG A 344 -12.30 -5.91 29.20
C ARG A 344 -11.47 -7.07 28.65
N ALA A 345 -11.63 -7.41 27.37
CA ALA A 345 -10.87 -8.45 26.70
C ALA A 345 -9.36 -8.16 26.74
N PHE A 346 -8.95 -6.92 26.47
CA PHE A 346 -7.54 -6.51 26.49
C PHE A 346 -6.93 -6.73 27.89
N ASN A 347 -7.56 -6.18 28.94
CA ASN A 347 -7.05 -6.31 30.30
C ASN A 347 -6.97 -7.77 30.75
N TRP A 348 -8.01 -8.56 30.45
CA TRP A 348 -8.02 -9.98 30.78
C TRP A 348 -6.92 -10.74 30.05
N LEU A 349 -6.78 -10.55 28.73
CA LEU A 349 -5.74 -11.19 27.92
C LEU A 349 -4.32 -10.80 28.36
N THR A 350 -4.09 -9.54 28.72
CA THR A 350 -2.79 -9.09 29.24
C THR A 350 -2.44 -9.79 30.55
N TYR A 351 -3.38 -9.84 31.50
CA TYR A 351 -3.19 -10.54 32.77
C TYR A 351 -2.99 -12.05 32.57
N PHE A 352 -3.85 -12.66 31.76
CA PHE A 352 -3.82 -14.10 31.49
C PHE A 352 -2.52 -14.52 30.80
N SER A 353 -2.05 -13.73 29.83
CA SER A 353 -0.78 -13.98 29.12
C SER A 353 0.43 -13.93 30.06
N ALA A 354 0.40 -13.12 31.11
CA ALA A 354 1.47 -13.06 32.12
C ALA A 354 1.50 -14.30 33.04
N THR A 355 0.41 -15.08 33.06
CA THR A 355 0.27 -16.29 33.88
C THR A 355 0.47 -17.59 33.09
N LEU A 356 0.65 -17.50 31.76
CA LEU A 356 0.83 -18.63 30.84
C LEU A 356 2.30 -18.95 30.61
#